data_AF-I4BI86-F1
#
_entry.id   AF-I4BI86-F1
#
_cell.length_a   1.000
_cell.length_b   1.000
_cell.length_c   1.000
_cell.angle_alpha   90.00
_cell.angle_beta   90.00
_cell.angle_gamma   90.00
#
_symmetry.space_group_name_H-M   'P 1'
#
loop_
_entity.id
_entity.type
_entity.pdbx_description
1 polymer ?
#
loop_
_entity_poly.entity_id
_entity_poly.type
_entity_poly.pdbx_seq_one_letter_code
_entity_poly.pdbx_strand_id
1 'polypeptide(L)'
;MALTFDDTQAATLLDLLGLPADTTDVETILATVKDAVTASTADGAQPSAVAAAAKRVGMELLDTDTAASLRAEAAEGRQIKAAAVCQKIEASVGDAIAKGKITPARRKHWIDLITADPGMADVLASVPNETAVPMTEIGHGMDSDGAPGQPNDAWFY
;
A
#
# COMPACT_ATOMS: atom_id res chain seq x y z
N MET A 1 15.48 27.57 46.31
CA MET A 1 16.03 26.21 46.17
C MET A 1 17.37 26.36 45.49
N ALA A 2 18.47 25.89 46.08
CA ALA A 2 19.79 25.97 45.47
C ALA A 2 20.02 24.72 44.60
N LEU A 3 20.42 24.91 43.35
CA LEU A 3 20.81 23.83 42.45
C LEU A 3 22.32 23.65 42.59
N THR A 4 22.77 22.50 43.10
CA THR A 4 24.20 22.22 43.33
C THR A 4 24.66 21.15 42.34
N PHE A 5 25.72 21.46 41.59
CA PHE A 5 26.39 20.52 40.69
C PHE A 5 27.70 20.05 41.33
N ASP A 6 28.11 18.82 41.02
CA ASP A 6 29.49 18.39 41.27
C ASP A 6 30.45 18.93 40.18
N ASP A 7 31.75 18.88 40.43
CA ASP A 7 32.77 19.45 39.52
C ASP A 7 32.75 18.80 38.13
N THR A 8 32.33 17.53 38.04
CA THR A 8 32.24 16.82 36.75
C THR A 8 31.02 17.29 35.97
N GLN A 9 29.88 17.48 36.65
CA GLN A 9 28.65 18.01 36.09
C GLN A 9 28.82 19.47 35.65
N ALA A 10 29.55 20.28 36.43
CA ALA A 10 29.86 21.66 36.09
C ALA A 10 30.76 21.74 34.85
N ALA A 11 31.83 20.95 34.79
CA ALA A 11 32.71 20.90 33.62
C ALA A 11 31.97 20.43 32.35
N THR A 12 31.09 19.43 32.49
CA THR A 12 30.27 18.94 31.37
C THR A 12 29.30 20.00 30.87
N LEU A 13 28.67 20.76 31.78
CA LEU A 13 27.77 21.86 31.41
C LEU A 13 28.51 22.95 30.65
N LEU A 14 29.71 23.35 31.11
CA LEU A 14 30.52 24.37 30.45
C LEU A 14 31.01 23.91 29.07
N ASP A 15 31.45 22.66 28.94
CA ASP A 15 31.85 22.06 27.66
C ASP A 15 30.69 22.02 26.65
N LEU A 16 29.49 21.63 27.09
CA LEU A 16 28.28 21.64 26.26
C LEU A 16 27.88 23.04 25.78
N LEU A 17 28.18 24.08 26.58
CA LEU A 17 27.96 25.48 26.24
C LEU A 17 29.11 26.10 25.42
N GLY A 18 30.21 25.35 25.20
CA GLY A 18 31.41 25.86 24.53
C GLY A 18 32.19 26.89 25.35
N LEU A 19 32.00 26.91 26.67
CA LEU A 19 32.67 27.81 27.60
C LEU A 19 33.92 27.16 28.21
N PRO A 20 34.96 27.94 28.54
CA PRO A 20 36.11 27.45 29.30
C PRO A 20 35.68 26.81 30.62
N ALA A 21 36.29 25.68 30.98
CA ALA A 21 35.98 24.90 32.18
C ALA A 21 36.23 25.66 33.51
N ASP A 22 36.96 26.78 33.47
CA ASP A 22 37.25 27.69 34.57
C ASP A 22 36.31 28.91 34.62
N THR A 23 35.25 28.91 33.80
CA THR A 23 34.24 29.98 33.81
C THR A 23 33.42 29.90 35.10
N THR A 24 33.61 30.86 35.99
CA THR A 24 32.95 30.94 37.30
C THR A 24 31.87 32.01 37.38
N ASP A 25 31.71 32.81 36.32
CA ASP A 25 30.68 33.84 36.24
C ASP A 25 29.31 33.22 35.88
N VAL A 26 28.45 33.13 36.89
CA VAL A 26 27.12 32.56 36.79
C VAL A 26 26.22 33.36 35.84
N GLU A 27 26.40 34.69 35.75
CA GLU A 27 25.59 35.50 34.84
C GLU A 27 25.93 35.22 33.38
N THR A 28 27.21 35.08 33.04
CA THR A 28 27.66 34.68 31.70
C THR A 28 27.16 33.30 31.31
N ILE A 29 27.16 32.33 32.24
CA ILE A 29 26.63 30.98 32.00
C ILE A 29 25.11 31.03 31.76
N LEU A 30 24.37 31.80 32.54
CA LEU A 30 22.92 31.96 32.34
C LEU A 30 22.59 32.68 31.04
N ALA A 31 23.37 33.70 30.66
CA ALA A 31 23.21 34.42 29.40
C ALA A 31 23.46 33.51 28.19
N THR A 32 24.51 32.70 28.21
CA THR A 32 24.81 31.73 27.14
C THR A 32 23.77 30.62 27.04
N VAL A 33 23.27 30.09 28.16
CA VAL A 33 22.15 29.14 28.16
C VAL A 33 20.90 29.77 27.55
N LYS A 34 20.59 31.01 27.95
CA LYS A 34 19.46 31.76 27.39
C LYS A 34 19.63 31.95 25.89
N ASP A 35 20.80 32.38 25.42
CA ASP A 35 21.06 32.57 23.99
C ASP A 35 20.97 31.26 23.21
N ALA A 36 21.51 30.15 23.73
CA ALA A 36 21.43 28.85 23.09
C ALA A 36 19.97 28.34 22.95
N VAL A 37 19.16 28.51 24.01
CA VAL A 37 17.75 28.14 23.99
C VAL A 37 16.95 29.06 23.06
N THR A 38 17.18 30.38 23.14
CA THR A 38 16.46 31.36 22.32
C THR A 38 16.82 31.23 20.84
N ALA A 39 18.07 30.90 20.51
CA ALA A 39 18.49 30.59 19.14
C ALA A 39 17.85 29.31 18.59
N SER A 40 17.47 28.36 19.46
CA SER A 40 16.77 27.13 19.08
C SER A 40 15.26 27.33 18.93
N THR A 41 14.68 28.32 19.61
CA THR A 41 13.22 28.58 19.60
C THR A 41 12.81 29.85 18.86
N ALA A 42 13.75 30.66 18.39
CA ALA A 42 13.42 31.88 17.66
C ALA A 42 13.08 31.55 16.20
N ASP A 43 11.98 32.15 15.75
CA ASP A 43 11.51 32.44 14.38
C ASP A 43 12.58 33.04 13.41
N GLY A 44 13.86 32.97 13.76
CA GLY A 44 15.01 33.50 13.03
C GLY A 44 16.20 32.54 12.93
N ALA A 45 16.02 31.25 13.23
CA ALA A 45 17.02 30.25 12.90
C ALA A 45 17.25 30.26 11.37
N GLN A 46 18.51 30.43 10.95
CA GLN A 46 18.88 30.35 9.55
C GLN A 46 18.32 29.03 8.98
N PRO A 47 17.62 29.02 7.83
CA PRO A 47 16.99 27.82 7.28
C PRO A 47 17.95 26.61 7.17
N SER A 48 19.24 26.88 7.01
CA SER A 48 20.32 25.89 7.00
C SER A 48 20.52 25.16 8.34
N ALA A 49 20.31 25.82 9.48
CA ALA A 49 20.43 25.21 10.80
C ALA A 49 19.27 24.24 11.09
N VAL A 50 18.06 24.61 10.65
CA VAL A 50 16.86 23.75 10.76
C VAL A 50 17.00 22.52 9.86
N ALA A 51 17.45 22.69 8.61
CA ALA A 51 17.72 21.58 7.70
C ALA A 51 18.82 20.63 8.23
N ALA A 52 19.90 21.17 8.79
CA ALA A 52 20.96 20.37 9.40
C ALA A 52 20.47 19.60 10.64
N ALA A 53 19.61 20.21 11.47
CA ALA A 53 18.99 19.53 12.61
C ALA A 53 18.06 18.39 12.15
N ALA A 54 17.20 18.64 11.16
CA ALA A 54 16.31 17.62 10.60
C ALA A 54 17.10 16.41 10.05
N LYS A 55 18.18 16.67 9.30
CA LYS A 55 19.03 15.62 8.72
C LYS A 55 19.70 14.73 9.78
N ARG A 56 20.07 15.28 10.93
CA ARG A 56 20.67 14.48 12.04
C ARG A 56 19.68 13.45 12.62
N VAL A 57 18.38 13.68 12.46
CA VAL A 57 17.31 12.77 12.93
C VAL A 57 16.69 11.97 11.76
N GLY A 58 17.33 11.98 10.59
CA GLY A 58 16.86 11.26 9.40
C GLY A 58 15.64 11.87 8.72
N MET A 59 15.35 13.16 8.99
CA MET A 59 14.27 13.90 8.34
C MET A 59 14.79 14.76 7.19
N GLU A 60 14.04 14.83 6.11
CA GLU A 60 14.27 15.71 4.96
C GLU A 60 13.29 16.88 5.02
N LEU A 61 13.78 18.11 4.81
CA LEU A 61 12.93 19.29 4.76
C LEU A 61 12.36 19.44 3.34
N LEU A 62 11.05 19.39 3.20
CA LEU A 62 10.34 19.59 1.93
C LEU A 62 9.60 20.93 1.97
N ASP A 63 9.56 21.63 0.83
CA ASP A 63 8.69 22.78 0.68
C ASP A 63 7.21 22.36 0.69
N THR A 64 6.33 23.31 0.99
CA THR A 64 4.90 23.07 1.15
C THR A 64 4.24 22.58 -0.12
N ASP A 65 4.68 23.04 -1.28
CA ASP A 65 4.06 22.76 -2.57
C ASP A 65 4.40 21.35 -3.02
N THR A 66 5.68 20.95 -2.89
CA THR A 66 6.13 19.57 -3.11
C THR A 66 5.45 18.60 -2.15
N ALA A 67 5.33 18.96 -0.86
CA ALA A 67 4.63 18.13 0.11
C ALA A 67 3.13 18.02 -0.18
N ALA A 68 2.50 19.05 -0.75
CA ALA A 68 1.10 19.00 -1.19
C ALA A 68 0.94 18.11 -2.43
N SER A 69 1.81 18.28 -3.44
CA SER A 69 1.82 17.45 -4.67
C SER A 69 1.99 15.97 -4.34
N LEU A 70 2.97 15.64 -3.49
CA LEU A 70 3.24 14.25 -3.11
C LEU A 70 2.04 13.60 -2.40
N ARG A 71 1.32 14.35 -1.56
CA ARG A 71 0.12 13.85 -0.89
C ARG A 71 -1.03 13.61 -1.88
N ALA A 72 -1.20 14.51 -2.85
CA ALA A 72 -2.20 14.37 -3.90
C ALA A 72 -1.90 13.15 -4.79
N GLU A 73 -0.67 13.06 -5.32
CA GLU A 73 -0.21 11.94 -6.14
C GLU A 73 -0.30 10.60 -5.39
N ALA A 74 0.04 10.57 -4.09
CA ALA A 74 -0.12 9.37 -3.27
C ALA A 74 -1.59 8.97 -3.09
N ALA A 75 -2.52 9.93 -3.03
CA ALA A 75 -3.95 9.64 -2.97
C ALA A 75 -4.46 9.08 -4.30
N GLU A 76 -4.08 9.69 -5.42
CA GLU A 76 -4.41 9.22 -6.77
C GLU A 76 -3.83 7.82 -7.03
N GLY A 77 -2.56 7.59 -6.66
CA GLY A 77 -1.91 6.29 -6.81
C GLY A 77 -2.61 5.18 -6.01
N ARG A 78 -3.13 5.48 -4.81
CA ARG A 78 -3.96 4.53 -4.04
C ARG A 78 -5.25 4.19 -4.77
N GLN A 79 -5.91 5.18 -5.37
CA GLN A 79 -7.14 4.97 -6.14
C GLN A 79 -6.89 4.14 -7.41
N ILE A 80 -5.85 4.47 -8.17
CA ILE A 80 -5.46 3.74 -9.39
C ILE A 80 -5.12 2.29 -9.06
N LYS A 81 -4.35 2.06 -7.97
CA LYS A 81 -4.00 0.70 -7.54
C LYS A 81 -5.25 -0.11 -7.19
N ALA A 82 -6.21 0.49 -6.48
CA ALA A 82 -7.47 -0.18 -6.17
C ALA A 82 -8.27 -0.53 -7.44
N ALA A 83 -8.39 0.40 -8.38
CA ALA A 83 -9.07 0.17 -9.65
C ALA A 83 -8.39 -0.93 -10.49
N ALA A 84 -7.05 -0.94 -10.55
CA ALA A 84 -6.28 -1.94 -11.27
C ALA A 84 -6.47 -3.35 -10.70
N VAL A 85 -6.59 -3.48 -9.36
CA VAL A 85 -6.88 -4.77 -8.72
C VAL A 85 -8.28 -5.26 -9.11
N CYS A 86 -9.30 -4.41 -9.03
CA CYS A 86 -10.65 -4.78 -9.44
C CYS A 86 -10.71 -5.21 -10.91
N GLN A 87 -10.10 -4.43 -11.80
CA GLN A 87 -10.05 -4.75 -13.23
C GLN A 87 -9.34 -6.08 -13.50
N LYS A 88 -8.25 -6.37 -12.78
CA LYS A 88 -7.53 -7.65 -12.91
C LYS A 88 -8.42 -8.83 -12.50
N ILE A 89 -9.18 -8.70 -11.42
CA ILE A 89 -10.11 -9.74 -10.95
C ILE A 89 -11.21 -9.96 -11.99
N GLU A 90 -11.84 -8.89 -12.48
CA GLU A 90 -12.90 -8.98 -13.49
C GLU A 90 -12.41 -9.60 -14.80
N ALA A 91 -11.20 -9.24 -15.25
CA ALA A 91 -10.58 -9.82 -16.43
C ALA A 91 -10.30 -11.31 -16.26
N SER A 92 -9.78 -11.73 -15.11
CA SER A 92 -9.53 -13.14 -14.79
C SER A 92 -10.82 -13.96 -14.78
N VAL A 93 -11.89 -13.45 -14.16
CA VAL A 93 -13.21 -14.09 -14.16
C VAL A 93 -13.82 -14.13 -15.56
N GLY A 94 -13.65 -13.06 -16.35
CA GLY A 94 -14.08 -12.99 -17.74
C GLY A 94 -13.43 -14.05 -18.62
N ASP A 95 -12.11 -14.21 -18.51
CA ASP A 95 -11.35 -15.25 -19.23
C ASP A 95 -11.80 -16.66 -18.83
N ALA A 96 -12.04 -16.91 -17.54
CA ALA A 96 -12.57 -18.18 -17.07
C ALA A 96 -13.95 -18.52 -17.65
N ILE A 97 -14.83 -17.52 -17.81
CA ILE A 97 -16.13 -17.69 -18.47
C ILE A 97 -15.95 -17.98 -19.95
N ALA A 98 -15.08 -17.24 -20.64
CA ALA A 98 -14.81 -17.45 -22.07
C ALA A 98 -14.28 -18.86 -22.37
N LYS A 99 -13.51 -19.43 -21.44
CA LYS A 99 -12.97 -20.80 -21.53
C LYS A 99 -13.93 -21.89 -21.02
N GLY A 100 -15.17 -21.53 -20.67
CA GLY A 100 -16.17 -22.47 -20.16
C GLY A 100 -15.82 -23.09 -18.79
N LYS A 101 -14.84 -22.54 -18.06
CA LYS A 101 -14.46 -23.02 -16.72
C LYS A 101 -15.58 -22.82 -15.70
N ILE A 102 -16.29 -21.71 -15.82
CA ILE A 102 -17.42 -21.34 -14.98
C ILE A 102 -18.57 -20.78 -15.83
N THR A 103 -19.79 -20.90 -15.34
CA THR A 103 -20.98 -20.32 -16.00
C THR A 103 -21.03 -18.79 -15.84
N PRO A 104 -21.53 -18.03 -16.83
CA PRO A 104 -21.68 -16.58 -16.74
C PRO A 104 -22.50 -16.09 -15.51
N ALA A 105 -23.51 -16.86 -15.09
CA ALA A 105 -24.35 -16.54 -13.93
C ALA A 105 -23.56 -16.43 -12.60
N ARG A 106 -22.41 -17.11 -12.51
CA ARG A 106 -21.55 -17.09 -11.32
C ARG A 106 -20.50 -15.97 -11.34
N ARG A 107 -20.49 -15.12 -12.38
CA ARG A 107 -19.51 -14.02 -12.52
C ARG A 107 -19.41 -13.18 -11.24
N LYS A 108 -20.54 -12.64 -10.78
CA LYS A 108 -20.58 -11.77 -9.58
C LYS A 108 -20.06 -12.50 -8.35
N HIS A 109 -20.47 -13.75 -8.14
CA HIS A 109 -20.04 -14.55 -7.00
C HIS A 109 -18.52 -14.75 -6.99
N TRP A 110 -17.90 -15.04 -8.13
CA TRP A 110 -16.44 -15.20 -8.22
C TRP A 110 -15.68 -13.89 -8.03
N ILE A 111 -16.21 -12.76 -8.53
CA ILE A 111 -15.60 -11.45 -8.28
C ILE A 111 -15.63 -11.13 -6.78
N ASP A 112 -16.79 -11.30 -6.14
CA ASP A 112 -16.95 -11.04 -4.70
C ASP A 112 -16.04 -11.98 -3.87
N LEU A 113 -15.93 -13.24 -4.28
CA LEU A 113 -15.09 -14.25 -3.62
C LEU A 113 -13.60 -13.93 -3.74
N ILE A 114 -13.10 -13.60 -4.94
CA ILE A 114 -11.67 -13.26 -5.15
C ILE A 114 -11.31 -11.92 -4.49
N THR A 115 -12.28 -10.99 -4.41
CA THR A 115 -12.10 -9.73 -3.69
C THR A 115 -11.93 -9.98 -2.19
N ALA A 116 -12.67 -10.94 -1.62
CA ALA A 116 -12.55 -11.32 -0.21
C ALA A 116 -11.32 -12.19 0.08
N ASP A 117 -10.98 -13.11 -0.84
CA ASP A 117 -9.82 -14.00 -0.76
C ASP A 117 -9.09 -14.04 -2.11
N PRO A 118 -7.98 -13.27 -2.25
CA PRO A 118 -7.19 -13.26 -3.48
C PRO A 118 -6.65 -14.63 -3.91
N GLY A 119 -6.49 -15.59 -2.98
CA GLY A 119 -6.03 -16.95 -3.29
C GLY A 119 -7.02 -17.74 -4.15
N MET A 120 -8.30 -17.34 -4.18
CA MET A 120 -9.32 -17.97 -5.01
C MET A 120 -9.09 -17.75 -6.51
N ALA A 121 -8.29 -16.76 -6.89
CA ALA A 121 -7.87 -16.58 -8.29
C ALA A 121 -7.04 -17.78 -8.80
N ASP A 122 -6.17 -18.33 -7.95
CA ASP A 122 -5.35 -19.50 -8.30
C ASP A 122 -6.19 -20.77 -8.40
N VAL A 123 -7.18 -20.90 -7.51
CA VAL A 123 -8.19 -21.98 -7.59
C VAL A 123 -8.94 -21.88 -8.92
N LEU A 124 -9.43 -20.70 -9.29
CA LEU A 124 -10.11 -20.48 -10.57
C LEU A 124 -9.21 -20.78 -11.77
N ALA A 125 -7.92 -20.44 -11.68
CA ALA A 125 -6.94 -20.75 -12.71
C ALA A 125 -6.72 -22.26 -12.87
N SER A 126 -6.75 -23.03 -11.78
CA SER A 126 -6.58 -24.48 -11.77
C SER A 126 -7.75 -25.26 -12.37
N VAL A 127 -8.94 -24.65 -12.47
CA VAL A 127 -10.11 -25.30 -13.08
C VAL A 127 -9.84 -25.62 -14.55
N PRO A 128 -10.02 -26.88 -15.00
CA PRO A 128 -9.88 -27.24 -16.41
C PRO A 128 -10.84 -26.46 -17.30
N ASN A 129 -10.44 -26.20 -18.54
CA ASN A 129 -11.32 -25.59 -19.53
C ASN A 129 -12.57 -26.46 -19.74
N GLU A 130 -13.68 -25.83 -20.07
CA GLU A 130 -14.95 -26.48 -20.39
C GLU A 130 -15.57 -27.32 -19.26
N THR A 131 -15.07 -27.18 -18.02
CA THR A 131 -15.58 -27.92 -16.85
C THR A 131 -17.07 -27.66 -16.60
N ALA A 132 -17.52 -26.42 -16.80
CA ALA A 132 -18.90 -26.02 -16.51
C ALA A 132 -19.76 -25.88 -17.77
N VAL A 133 -19.16 -25.42 -18.87
CA VAL A 133 -19.85 -25.22 -20.16
C VAL A 133 -19.00 -25.88 -21.25
N PRO A 134 -19.49 -26.95 -21.89
CA PRO A 134 -18.85 -27.52 -23.06
C PRO A 134 -18.80 -26.47 -24.17
N MET A 135 -17.59 -26.14 -24.63
CA MET A 135 -17.37 -25.19 -25.73
C MET A 135 -16.95 -25.92 -27.01
N THR A 136 -16.43 -27.13 -26.87
CA THR A 136 -16.16 -28.05 -27.96
C THR A 136 -17.37 -28.95 -28.20
N GLU A 137 -17.70 -29.18 -29.47
CA GLU A 137 -18.80 -30.07 -29.86
C GLU A 137 -18.42 -31.53 -29.55
N ILE A 138 -19.19 -32.18 -28.67
CA ILE A 138 -18.97 -33.57 -28.24
C ILE A 138 -19.78 -34.56 -29.12
N GLY A 139 -20.74 -34.07 -29.91
CA GLY A 139 -21.47 -34.85 -30.91
C GLY A 139 -22.58 -34.05 -31.59
N HIS A 140 -22.80 -34.33 -32.88
CA HIS A 140 -23.97 -33.88 -33.63
C HIS A 140 -25.03 -34.98 -33.63
N GLY A 141 -26.30 -34.62 -33.56
CA GLY A 141 -27.38 -35.56 -33.82
C GLY A 141 -27.30 -36.01 -35.27
N MET A 142 -27.11 -37.32 -35.50
CA MET A 142 -27.40 -37.87 -36.82
C MET A 142 -28.91 -37.90 -36.96
N ASP A 143 -29.45 -37.11 -37.89
CA ASP A 143 -30.84 -37.22 -38.29
C ASP A 143 -31.06 -38.67 -38.73
N SER A 144 -31.82 -39.43 -37.94
CA SER A 144 -32.41 -40.67 -38.40
C SER A 144 -33.60 -40.31 -39.26
N ASP A 145 -33.35 -39.63 -40.39
CA ASP A 145 -34.33 -39.53 -41.45
C ASP A 145 -34.50 -40.95 -41.98
N GLY A 146 -35.57 -41.57 -41.51
CA GLY A 146 -35.85 -42.98 -41.68
C GLY A 146 -35.78 -43.37 -43.16
N ALA A 147 -35.01 -44.42 -43.44
CA ALA A 147 -35.24 -45.19 -44.64
C ALA A 147 -36.73 -45.64 -44.63
N PRO A 148 -37.49 -45.42 -45.72
CA PRO A 148 -38.90 -45.77 -45.75
C PRO A 148 -39.03 -47.29 -45.65
N GLY A 149 -39.41 -47.80 -44.48
CA GLY A 149 -39.77 -49.21 -44.32
C GLY A 149 -39.33 -49.94 -43.05
N GLN A 150 -38.66 -49.32 -42.08
CA GLN A 150 -38.45 -50.01 -40.80
C GLN A 150 -39.63 -49.79 -39.84
N PRO A 151 -40.28 -50.87 -39.35
CA PRO A 151 -41.28 -50.75 -38.31
C PRO A 151 -40.62 -50.21 -37.04
N ASN A 152 -41.25 -49.20 -36.45
CA ASN A 152 -40.92 -48.72 -35.10
C ASN A 152 -41.17 -49.85 -34.12
N ASP A 153 -40.13 -50.64 -33.84
CA ASP A 153 -40.15 -51.58 -32.73
C ASP A 153 -40.26 -50.77 -31.44
N ALA A 154 -41.46 -50.86 -30.88
CA ALA A 154 -41.94 -50.12 -29.72
C ALA A 154 -41.00 -50.31 -28.51
N TRP A 155 -40.54 -49.21 -27.97
CA TRP A 155 -39.88 -49.19 -26.67
C TRP A 155 -40.91 -48.91 -25.57
N PHE A 156 -40.92 -49.83 -24.61
CA PHE A 156 -41.53 -49.83 -23.26
C PHE A 156 -42.94 -50.45 -23.12
N TYR A 157 -42.93 -51.69 -22.61
CA TYR A 157 -43.83 -52.16 -21.55
C TYR A 157 -43.09 -52.05 -20.20
#